data_AF-A0AAD7BWI8-F1
#
_entry.id   AF-A0AAD7BWI8-F1
#
_cell.length_a   1.000
_cell.length_b   1.000
_cell.length_c   1.000
_cell.angle_alpha   90.00
_cell.angle_beta   90.00
_cell.angle_gamma   90.00
#
_symmetry.space_group_name_H-M   'P 1'
#
loop_
_entity.id
_entity.type
_entity.pdbx_description
1 polymer ?
#
loop_
_entity_poly.entity_id
_entity_poly.type
_entity_poly.pdbx_seq_one_letter_code
_entity_poly.pdbx_strand_id
1 'polypeptide(L)'
;MFWASLVKTAVDGCLPRLMRLEWHESELDRRFYGSDHIDRLREIVSQAPNLRYLFLSSDRQDALANLPLPPSIHTLQLNRSHYHPHNVKRICTKPRHTCDVPKLRNLILHTMLPTTQLDFIATSGRQLRVLELAFSPQVVFSTNQMQRLLSRCSKVEELAYYIGAPEISPLTAFQCPSVKRVRLKIDRDEWNPCKPVMRSQVDILEGTSFPELQEIILHDTARWLVRRDSGRDLLRRMLQRGYTVKYDDGSSALLPT
;
A
#
# COMPACT_ATOMS: atom_id res chain seq x y z
N MET A 1 9.55 -12.15 -23.29
CA MET A 1 10.25 -13.43 -23.51
C MET A 1 10.86 -14.04 -22.24
N PHE A 2 11.47 -13.25 -21.35
CA PHE A 2 12.06 -13.72 -20.07
C PHE A 2 11.10 -14.54 -19.19
N TRP A 3 9.92 -13.99 -18.86
CA TRP A 3 8.94 -14.66 -17.98
C TRP A 3 8.38 -15.98 -18.53
N ALA A 4 8.09 -16.04 -19.83
CA ALA A 4 7.65 -17.26 -20.49
C ALA A 4 8.72 -18.36 -20.48
N SER A 5 10.01 -17.99 -20.49
CA SER A 5 11.12 -18.93 -20.32
C SER A 5 11.23 -19.41 -18.87
N LEU A 6 11.00 -18.54 -17.89
CA LEU A 6 11.13 -18.84 -16.47
C LEU A 6 10.05 -19.82 -15.97
N VAL A 7 8.88 -19.82 -16.61
CA VAL A 7 7.79 -20.78 -16.35
C VAL A 7 8.13 -22.18 -16.88
N LYS A 8 8.94 -22.27 -17.94
CA LYS A 8 9.30 -23.53 -18.60
C LYS A 8 10.65 -24.11 -18.15
N THR A 9 11.48 -23.30 -17.51
CA THR A 9 12.75 -23.73 -16.92
C THR A 9 12.45 -24.31 -15.54
N ALA A 10 13.04 -25.42 -15.11
CA ALA A 10 12.93 -25.86 -13.72
C ALA A 10 13.70 -24.90 -12.79
N VAL A 11 13.23 -24.67 -11.55
CA VAL A 11 14.11 -24.07 -10.52
C VAL A 11 14.66 -25.26 -9.76
N ASP A 12 15.84 -25.71 -10.15
CA ASP A 12 16.52 -26.77 -9.43
C ASP A 12 17.22 -26.18 -8.20
N GLY A 13 16.64 -26.40 -7.03
CA GLY A 13 17.28 -26.17 -5.73
C GLY A 13 16.83 -24.93 -4.97
N CYS A 14 17.51 -24.67 -3.85
CA CYS A 14 17.25 -23.53 -2.99
C CYS A 14 17.80 -22.24 -3.63
N LEU A 15 17.07 -21.14 -3.49
CA LEU A 15 17.44 -19.78 -3.91
C LEU A 15 17.84 -18.92 -2.69
N PRO A 16 18.90 -19.27 -1.93
CA PRO A 16 19.23 -18.61 -0.66
C PRO A 16 19.68 -17.17 -0.83
N ARG A 17 20.05 -16.75 -2.04
CA ARG A 17 20.48 -15.37 -2.34
C ARG A 17 19.34 -14.48 -2.83
N LEU A 18 18.17 -15.04 -3.15
CA LEU A 18 17.05 -14.25 -3.65
C LEU A 18 16.43 -13.44 -2.51
N MET A 19 16.67 -12.12 -2.52
CA MET A 19 16.16 -11.19 -1.50
C MET A 19 14.98 -10.34 -1.98
N ARG A 20 14.85 -10.16 -3.29
CA ARG A 20 13.81 -9.36 -3.94
C ARG A 20 13.23 -10.14 -5.11
N LEU A 21 11.91 -10.28 -5.13
CA LEU A 21 11.17 -10.87 -6.24
C LEU A 21 10.10 -9.89 -6.68
N GLU A 22 10.04 -9.64 -7.97
CA GLU A 22 8.94 -8.90 -8.59
C GLU A 22 8.29 -9.79 -9.61
N TRP A 23 7.00 -10.04 -9.43
CA TRP A 23 6.21 -10.89 -10.30
C TRP A 23 5.19 -10.05 -11.04
N HIS A 24 5.39 -9.90 -12.35
CA HIS A 24 4.55 -9.07 -13.22
C HIS A 24 3.72 -9.97 -14.14
N GLU A 25 2.69 -10.63 -13.60
CA GLU A 25 1.79 -11.48 -14.38
C GLU A 25 0.90 -10.65 -15.33
N SER A 26 0.49 -9.46 -14.89
CA SER A 26 -0.37 -8.56 -15.69
C SER A 26 0.31 -7.98 -16.93
N GLU A 27 1.64 -8.08 -17.03
CA GLU A 27 2.42 -7.67 -18.20
C GLU A 27 2.63 -8.80 -19.21
N LEU A 28 2.17 -10.02 -18.88
CA LEU A 28 2.23 -11.14 -19.80
C LEU A 28 1.14 -11.01 -20.87
N ASP A 29 1.38 -11.61 -22.03
CA ASP A 29 0.29 -11.81 -23.00
C ASP A 29 -0.72 -12.81 -22.41
N ARG A 30 -2.02 -12.54 -22.59
CA ARG A 30 -3.14 -13.38 -22.10
C ARG A 30 -2.99 -14.86 -22.42
N ARG A 31 -2.29 -15.21 -23.51
CA ARG A 31 -2.01 -16.60 -23.90
C ARG A 31 -1.04 -17.34 -22.96
N PHE A 32 -0.34 -16.60 -22.10
CA PHE A 32 0.50 -17.14 -21.03
C PHE A 32 -0.15 -17.01 -19.65
N TYR A 33 -1.44 -16.69 -19.56
CA TYR A 33 -2.15 -16.75 -18.28
C TYR A 33 -2.57 -18.20 -18.04
N GLY A 34 -1.92 -18.87 -17.08
CA GLY A 34 -2.19 -20.26 -16.76
C GLY A 34 -2.01 -20.57 -15.27
N SER A 35 -2.59 -21.68 -14.79
CA SER A 35 -2.35 -22.21 -13.44
C SER A 35 -0.87 -22.35 -13.12
N ASP A 36 -0.07 -22.73 -14.11
CA ASP A 36 1.33 -23.08 -13.94
C ASP A 36 2.17 -21.88 -13.48
N HIS A 37 1.75 -20.65 -13.79
CA HIS A 37 2.43 -19.43 -13.37
C HIS A 37 2.31 -19.18 -11.86
N ILE A 38 1.15 -19.51 -11.27
CA ILE A 38 0.97 -19.33 -9.83
C ILE A 38 1.70 -20.41 -9.04
N ASP A 39 1.70 -21.64 -9.57
CA ASP A 39 2.46 -22.74 -8.98
C ASP A 39 3.97 -22.47 -9.06
N ARG A 40 4.42 -21.88 -10.17
CA ARG A 40 5.80 -21.43 -10.32
C ARG A 40 6.18 -20.33 -9.32
N LEU A 41 5.31 -19.35 -9.13
CA LEU A 41 5.51 -18.33 -8.11
C LEU A 41 5.61 -18.96 -6.71
N ARG A 42 4.72 -19.90 -6.38
CA ARG A 42 4.75 -20.63 -5.10
C ARG A 42 6.06 -21.40 -4.93
N GLU A 43 6.52 -22.09 -5.97
CA GLU A 43 7.77 -22.83 -5.98
C GLU A 43 8.96 -21.90 -5.70
N ILE A 44 9.11 -20.83 -6.48
CA ILE A 44 10.20 -19.85 -6.32
C ILE A 44 10.19 -19.25 -4.92
N VAL A 45 9.02 -18.83 -4.42
CA VAL A 45 8.90 -18.23 -3.10
C VAL A 45 9.23 -19.25 -2.00
N SER A 46 8.80 -20.50 -2.14
CA SER A 46 9.11 -21.58 -1.18
C SER A 46 10.59 -21.93 -1.14
N GLN A 47 11.29 -21.77 -2.26
CA GLN A 47 12.73 -22.00 -2.38
C GLN A 47 13.58 -20.78 -2.00
N ALA A 48 12.97 -19.62 -1.70
CA ALA A 48 13.68 -18.38 -1.39
C ALA A 48 13.56 -18.00 0.11
N PRO A 49 14.28 -18.69 1.02
CA PRO A 49 14.14 -18.51 2.47
C PRO A 49 14.59 -17.14 2.98
N ASN A 50 15.34 -16.38 2.17
CA ASN A 50 15.85 -15.06 2.51
C ASN A 50 15.11 -13.92 1.77
N LEU A 51 13.98 -14.23 1.12
CA LEU A 51 13.19 -13.23 0.41
C LEU A 51 12.67 -12.18 1.40
N ARG A 52 13.02 -10.92 1.18
CA ARG A 52 12.62 -9.77 2.02
C ARG A 52 11.58 -8.89 1.35
N TYR A 53 11.57 -8.86 0.03
CA TYR A 53 10.66 -8.05 -0.75
C TYR A 53 9.95 -8.91 -1.79
N LEU A 54 8.63 -8.79 -1.83
CA LEU A 54 7.79 -9.42 -2.83
C LEU A 54 6.84 -8.39 -3.43
N PHE A 55 6.99 -8.14 -4.72
CA PHE A 55 6.03 -7.41 -5.52
C PHE A 55 5.22 -8.40 -6.36
N LEU A 56 3.89 -8.26 -6.34
CA LEU A 56 2.98 -9.07 -7.12
C LEU A 56 2.05 -8.14 -7.90
N SER A 57 2.15 -8.18 -9.22
CA SER A 57 1.14 -7.66 -10.12
C SER A 57 0.44 -8.81 -10.84
N SER A 58 -0.82 -9.04 -10.50
CA SER A 58 -1.62 -10.12 -11.06
C SER A 58 -3.08 -9.73 -11.07
N ASP A 59 -3.75 -9.96 -12.19
CA ASP A 59 -5.19 -9.76 -12.33
C ASP A 59 -6.00 -10.90 -11.69
N ARG A 60 -5.33 -11.93 -11.17
CA ARG A 60 -5.97 -13.11 -10.61
C ARG A 60 -6.33 -12.93 -9.14
N GLN A 61 -7.54 -13.37 -8.81
CA GLN A 61 -8.08 -13.28 -7.45
C GLN A 61 -7.41 -14.26 -6.48
N ASP A 62 -6.88 -15.38 -6.99
CA ASP A 62 -6.24 -16.44 -6.22
C ASP A 62 -4.71 -16.28 -6.11
N ALA A 63 -4.15 -15.18 -6.62
CA ALA A 63 -2.69 -15.02 -6.70
C ALA A 63 -2.00 -15.02 -5.31
N LEU A 64 -2.70 -14.54 -4.30
CA LEU A 64 -2.23 -14.57 -2.91
C LEU A 64 -2.72 -15.80 -2.15
N ALA A 65 -3.68 -16.55 -2.72
CA ALA A 65 -4.23 -17.72 -2.07
C ALA A 65 -3.16 -18.82 -2.02
N ASN A 66 -2.81 -19.22 -0.79
CA ASN A 66 -1.86 -20.28 -0.49
C ASN A 66 -0.42 -19.98 -0.94
N LEU A 67 -0.03 -18.70 -1.07
CA LEU A 67 1.38 -18.36 -1.30
C LEU A 67 2.17 -18.48 0.02
N PRO A 68 3.17 -19.37 0.12
CA PRO A 68 3.90 -19.58 1.37
C PRO A 68 4.91 -18.45 1.59
N LEU A 69 4.49 -17.35 2.20
CA LEU A 69 5.39 -16.23 2.47
C LEU A 69 6.50 -16.65 3.45
N PRO A 70 7.79 -16.45 3.10
CA PRO A 70 8.89 -16.85 3.98
C PRO A 70 8.93 -15.95 5.21
N PRO A 71 9.40 -16.44 6.37
CA PRO A 71 9.46 -15.68 7.61
C PRO A 71 10.40 -14.48 7.56
N SER A 72 11.25 -14.38 6.53
CA SER A 72 12.13 -13.24 6.25
C SER A 72 11.43 -12.07 5.57
N ILE A 73 10.19 -12.26 5.07
CA ILE A 73 9.51 -11.23 4.28
C ILE A 73 9.27 -9.97 5.12
N HIS A 74 9.58 -8.82 4.53
CA HIS A 74 9.53 -7.52 5.18
C HIS A 74 8.59 -6.56 4.47
N THR A 75 8.62 -6.58 3.14
CA THR A 75 7.79 -5.75 2.28
C THR A 75 6.97 -6.63 1.36
N LEU A 76 5.65 -6.42 1.36
CA LEU A 76 4.72 -7.00 0.40
C LEU A 76 4.06 -5.86 -0.39
N GLN A 77 4.22 -5.87 -1.70
CA GLN A 77 3.60 -4.91 -2.60
C GLN A 77 2.64 -5.61 -3.55
N LEU A 78 1.40 -5.13 -3.63
CA LEU A 78 0.32 -5.73 -4.39
C LEU A 78 -0.22 -4.73 -5.42
N ASN A 79 -0.26 -5.11 -6.69
CA ASN A 79 -0.69 -4.24 -7.79
C ASN A 79 -1.69 -4.93 -8.74
N ARG A 80 -2.68 -4.20 -9.23
CA ARG A 80 -3.66 -4.64 -10.25
C ARG A 80 -4.31 -6.02 -10.02
N SER A 81 -4.68 -6.38 -8.80
CA SER A 81 -5.64 -7.49 -8.62
C SER A 81 -7.05 -7.03 -8.99
N HIS A 82 -7.35 -7.01 -10.29
CA HIS A 82 -8.69 -6.74 -10.80
C HIS A 82 -9.68 -7.75 -10.20
N TYR A 83 -10.50 -7.28 -9.26
CA TYR A 83 -11.56 -8.09 -8.68
C TYR A 83 -12.90 -7.76 -9.32
N HIS A 84 -13.54 -8.76 -9.91
CA HIS A 84 -14.98 -8.73 -10.18
C HIS A 84 -15.75 -9.15 -8.91
N PRO A 85 -16.77 -8.39 -8.48
CA PRO A 85 -17.49 -8.58 -7.22
C PRO A 85 -17.99 -10.01 -6.93
N HIS A 86 -18.19 -10.82 -7.98
CA HIS A 86 -19.01 -12.03 -7.94
C HIS A 86 -18.27 -13.35 -7.66
N ASN A 87 -16.93 -13.36 -7.52
CA ASN A 87 -16.17 -14.61 -7.33
C ASN A 87 -15.38 -14.62 -6.02
N VAL A 88 -16.08 -14.82 -4.91
CA VAL A 88 -15.45 -14.93 -3.58
C VAL A 88 -14.87 -16.33 -3.39
N LYS A 89 -13.62 -16.56 -3.82
CA LYS A 89 -12.83 -17.68 -3.28
C LYS A 89 -11.86 -17.16 -2.22
N ARG A 90 -11.98 -17.74 -1.04
CA ARG A 90 -11.22 -17.46 0.17
C ARG A 90 -9.72 -17.51 -0.09
N ILE A 91 -9.04 -16.39 0.14
CA ILE A 91 -7.59 -16.38 0.35
C ILE A 91 -7.37 -16.90 1.77
N CYS A 92 -6.57 -17.96 1.89
CA CYS A 92 -6.25 -18.62 3.14
C CYS A 92 -7.46 -19.20 3.90
N THR A 93 -8.15 -20.20 3.31
CA THR A 93 -8.99 -21.09 4.12
C THR A 93 -8.56 -22.53 4.03
N LYS A 94 -7.54 -22.84 4.85
CA LYS A 94 -7.78 -23.74 5.97
C LYS A 94 -7.20 -23.11 7.23
N PRO A 95 -7.99 -22.88 8.29
CA PRO A 95 -7.48 -22.59 9.61
C PRO A 95 -6.82 -23.87 10.14
N ARG A 96 -5.58 -24.11 9.75
CA ARG A 96 -4.68 -25.04 10.45
C ARG A 96 -3.32 -24.42 10.71
N HIS A 97 -2.91 -23.45 9.89
CA HIS A 97 -1.78 -22.59 10.20
C HIS A 97 -2.15 -21.16 9.84
N THR A 98 -2.40 -20.35 10.86
CA THR A 98 -2.20 -18.91 10.77
C THR A 98 -0.84 -18.71 10.09
N CYS A 99 -0.83 -18.16 8.87
CA CYS A 99 0.39 -17.57 8.31
C CYS A 99 0.71 -16.38 9.21
N ASP A 100 1.31 -16.66 10.35
CA ASP A 100 2.01 -15.68 11.13
C ASP A 100 3.18 -15.28 10.22
N VAL A 101 3.13 -14.06 9.70
CA VAL A 101 4.22 -13.47 8.96
C VAL A 101 4.91 -12.50 9.92
N PRO A 102 5.68 -13.00 10.90
CA PRO A 102 6.08 -12.25 12.10
C PRO A 102 7.14 -11.18 11.83
N LYS A 103 7.38 -10.80 10.57
CA LYS A 103 8.31 -9.73 10.19
C LYS A 103 7.79 -8.79 9.12
N LEU A 104 6.55 -8.97 8.65
CA LEU A 104 5.98 -8.07 7.65
C LEU A 104 5.84 -6.67 8.28
N ARG A 105 6.60 -5.70 7.78
CA ARG A 105 6.59 -4.31 8.27
C ARG A 105 5.96 -3.36 7.28
N ASN A 106 6.09 -3.62 5.99
CA ASN A 106 5.65 -2.71 4.93
C ASN A 106 4.61 -3.42 4.07
N LEU A 107 3.43 -2.82 3.98
CA LEU A 107 2.37 -3.27 3.09
C LEU A 107 2.03 -2.14 2.12
N ILE A 108 2.25 -2.41 0.83
CA ILE A 108 2.01 -1.44 -0.24
C ILE A 108 0.87 -1.98 -1.12
N LEU A 109 -0.21 -1.24 -1.21
CA LEU A 109 -1.45 -1.63 -1.88
C LEU A 109 -1.75 -0.65 -3.01
N HIS A 110 -1.58 -1.11 -4.24
CA HIS A 110 -1.98 -0.39 -5.45
C HIS A 110 -3.31 -0.91 -5.99
N THR A 111 -4.10 -1.58 -5.15
CA THR A 111 -5.34 -2.25 -5.52
C THR A 111 -6.19 -2.47 -4.27
N MET A 112 -7.49 -2.68 -4.47
CA MET A 112 -8.37 -3.09 -3.39
C MET A 112 -7.99 -4.44 -2.82
N LEU A 113 -8.16 -4.56 -1.51
CA LEU A 113 -8.25 -5.85 -0.84
C LEU A 113 -9.73 -6.19 -0.59
N PRO A 114 -10.25 -7.37 -1.00
CA PRO A 114 -11.52 -7.87 -0.52
C PRO A 114 -11.50 -8.07 1.01
N THR A 115 -12.68 -8.10 1.64
CA THR A 115 -12.82 -8.28 3.09
C THR A 115 -12.05 -9.50 3.62
N THR A 116 -11.98 -10.58 2.85
CA THR A 116 -11.22 -11.80 3.21
C THR A 116 -9.71 -11.59 3.25
N GLN A 117 -9.16 -10.69 2.43
CA GLN A 117 -7.74 -10.30 2.49
C GLN A 117 -7.46 -9.28 3.60
N LEU A 118 -8.47 -8.50 4.03
CA LEU A 118 -8.39 -7.71 5.26
C LEU A 118 -8.23 -8.60 6.51
N ASP A 119 -8.64 -9.86 6.45
CA ASP A 119 -8.46 -10.82 7.55
C ASP A 119 -7.01 -11.34 7.62
N PHE A 120 -6.29 -11.42 6.51
CA PHE A 120 -4.83 -11.62 6.52
C PHE A 120 -4.11 -10.46 7.23
N ILE A 121 -4.62 -9.23 7.04
CA ILE A 121 -4.12 -8.05 7.75
C ILE A 121 -4.53 -8.10 9.23
N ALA A 122 -5.63 -8.77 9.60
CA ALA A 122 -5.98 -8.94 11.00
C ALA A 122 -4.95 -9.78 11.78
N THR A 123 -4.29 -10.76 11.13
CA THR A 123 -3.25 -11.57 11.76
C THR A 123 -1.87 -10.90 11.72
N SER A 124 -1.45 -10.37 10.57
CA SER A 124 -0.10 -9.79 10.41
C SER A 124 -0.02 -8.28 10.72
N GLY A 125 -1.15 -7.58 10.78
CA GLY A 125 -1.25 -6.12 10.87
C GLY A 125 -0.66 -5.53 12.16
N ARG A 126 -0.58 -6.32 13.23
CA ARG A 126 -0.03 -5.89 14.52
C ARG A 126 1.45 -5.50 14.47
N GLN A 127 2.16 -5.82 13.38
CA GLN A 127 3.57 -5.53 13.22
C GLN A 127 3.88 -4.57 12.07
N LEU A 128 2.86 -4.25 11.26
CA LEU A 128 2.99 -3.29 10.17
C LEU A 128 3.38 -1.92 10.73
N ARG A 129 4.39 -1.32 10.11
CA ARG A 129 4.92 0.01 10.38
C ARG A 129 4.62 0.98 9.24
N VAL A 130 4.60 0.48 8.01
CA VAL A 130 4.31 1.28 6.82
C VAL A 130 3.11 0.70 6.09
N LEU A 131 2.10 1.54 5.86
CA LEU A 131 0.96 1.23 5.02
C LEU A 131 0.90 2.24 3.87
N GLU A 132 1.02 1.76 2.63
CA GLU A 132 0.97 2.60 1.43
C GLU A 132 -0.19 2.23 0.53
N LEU A 133 -0.84 3.25 -0.03
CA LEU A 133 -2.07 3.17 -0.82
C LEU A 133 -1.94 3.92 -2.15
N ALA A 134 -0.74 4.39 -2.48
CA ALA A 134 -0.51 5.57 -3.31
C ALA A 134 -0.78 5.41 -4.82
N PHE A 135 -1.33 4.27 -5.28
CA PHE A 135 -1.51 4.00 -6.72
C PHE A 135 -2.72 3.12 -7.06
N SER A 136 -3.65 2.89 -6.12
CA SER A 136 -4.91 2.23 -6.47
C SER A 136 -5.83 3.22 -7.20
N PRO A 137 -6.53 2.84 -8.28
CA PRO A 137 -7.68 3.61 -8.74
C PRO A 137 -8.65 3.76 -7.56
N GLN A 138 -8.91 5.00 -7.16
CA GLN A 138 -9.47 5.35 -5.84
C GLN A 138 -10.98 5.12 -5.73
N VAL A 139 -11.62 4.85 -6.87
CA VAL A 139 -13.05 4.54 -7.00
C VAL A 139 -13.40 3.18 -6.37
N VAL A 140 -12.41 2.38 -5.99
CA VAL A 140 -12.64 0.96 -5.74
C VAL A 140 -12.76 0.66 -4.23
N PHE A 141 -12.12 1.38 -3.29
CA PHE A 141 -12.20 1.06 -1.85
C PHE A 141 -13.63 1.09 -1.28
N SER A 142 -13.94 0.11 -0.42
CA SER A 142 -15.23 0.05 0.26
C SER A 142 -15.30 1.08 1.39
N THR A 143 -16.51 1.55 1.71
CA THR A 143 -16.73 2.50 2.81
C THR A 143 -16.07 2.00 4.10
N ASN A 144 -15.39 2.89 4.82
CA ASN A 144 -14.69 2.63 6.08
C ASN A 144 -13.59 1.54 6.02
N GLN A 145 -13.15 1.13 4.82
CA GLN A 145 -12.09 0.14 4.70
C GLN A 145 -10.79 0.62 5.34
N MET A 146 -10.46 1.91 5.21
CA MET A 146 -9.27 2.48 5.82
C MET A 146 -9.31 2.43 7.34
N GLN A 147 -10.45 2.84 7.91
CA GLN A 147 -10.65 2.77 9.35
C GLN A 147 -10.51 1.34 9.87
N ARG A 148 -11.05 0.35 9.14
CA ARG A 148 -10.90 -1.08 9.46
C ARG A 148 -9.46 -1.57 9.34
N LEU A 149 -8.70 -1.08 8.37
CA LEU A 149 -7.29 -1.40 8.21
C LEU A 149 -6.47 -0.83 9.37
N LEU A 150 -6.59 0.47 9.64
CA LEU A 150 -5.83 1.16 10.67
C LEU A 150 -6.18 0.67 12.08
N SER A 151 -7.43 0.30 12.35
CA SER A 151 -7.82 -0.30 13.63
C SER A 151 -7.17 -1.67 13.88
N ARG A 152 -6.85 -2.41 12.82
CA ARG A 152 -6.14 -3.71 12.88
C ARG A 152 -4.61 -3.54 12.85
N CYS A 153 -4.12 -2.38 12.38
CA CYS A 153 -2.70 -2.08 12.22
C CYS A 153 -2.24 -0.99 13.21
N SER A 154 -2.46 -1.22 14.50
CA SER A 154 -2.23 -0.22 15.55
C SER A 154 -0.78 0.27 15.69
N LYS A 155 0.18 -0.37 15.03
CA LYS A 155 1.61 -0.02 15.06
C LYS A 155 2.11 0.73 13.83
N VAL A 156 1.21 1.10 12.90
CA VAL A 156 1.55 1.85 11.69
C VAL A 156 2.08 3.23 12.08
N GLU A 157 3.33 3.48 11.74
CA GLU A 157 4.06 4.72 11.98
C GLU A 157 4.04 5.64 10.76
N GLU A 158 3.90 5.05 9.57
CA GLU A 158 3.92 5.74 8.30
C GLU A 158 2.71 5.34 7.44
N LEU A 159 1.90 6.33 7.07
CA LEU A 159 0.78 6.15 6.16
C LEU A 159 1.05 6.91 4.86
N ALA A 160 1.01 6.22 3.72
CA ALA A 160 1.19 6.83 2.41
C ALA A 160 -0.10 6.73 1.60
N TYR A 161 -0.63 7.86 1.15
CA TYR A 161 -1.86 7.92 0.38
C TYR A 161 -1.88 9.11 -0.57
N TYR A 162 -2.90 9.15 -1.40
CA TYR A 162 -3.09 10.19 -2.38
C TYR A 162 -4.14 11.22 -1.94
N ILE A 163 -3.87 12.51 -2.16
CA ILE A 163 -4.82 13.56 -1.83
C ILE A 163 -6.03 13.58 -2.77
N GLY A 164 -7.22 13.27 -2.25
CA GLY A 164 -8.43 13.04 -3.04
C GLY A 164 -8.98 11.61 -2.96
N ALA A 165 -8.26 10.70 -2.31
CA ALA A 165 -8.68 9.33 -2.01
C ALA A 165 -9.90 9.24 -1.05
N PRO A 166 -11.12 8.94 -1.53
CA PRO A 166 -12.34 9.01 -0.73
C PRO A 166 -12.34 8.10 0.50
N GLU A 167 -11.55 7.03 0.50
CA GLU A 167 -11.41 6.11 1.62
C GLU A 167 -10.73 6.72 2.86
N ILE A 168 -10.03 7.84 2.69
CA ILE A 168 -9.37 8.55 3.80
C ILE A 168 -10.37 9.44 4.54
N SER A 169 -11.32 10.07 3.84
CA SER A 169 -12.28 11.03 4.41
C SER A 169 -13.03 10.57 5.67
N PRO A 170 -13.42 9.28 5.82
CA PRO A 170 -14.09 8.80 7.04
C PRO A 170 -13.21 8.80 8.31
N LEU A 171 -11.90 9.06 8.22
CA LEU A 171 -11.00 9.07 9.38
C LEU A 171 -11.13 10.33 10.25
N THR A 172 -11.93 11.33 9.87
CA THR A 172 -12.15 12.57 10.66
C THR A 172 -12.58 12.29 12.10
N ALA A 173 -13.30 11.18 12.34
CA ALA A 173 -13.74 10.74 13.66
C ALA A 173 -12.91 9.59 14.26
N PHE A 174 -11.77 9.23 13.65
CA PHE A 174 -10.95 8.09 14.06
C PHE A 174 -9.51 8.52 14.38
N GLN A 175 -9.02 8.12 15.56
CA GLN A 175 -7.67 8.44 16.00
C GLN A 175 -6.70 7.28 15.73
N CYS A 176 -5.57 7.58 15.11
CA CYS A 176 -4.45 6.68 14.89
C CYS A 176 -3.19 7.29 15.54
N PRO A 177 -3.00 7.13 16.86
CA PRO A 177 -1.90 7.77 17.57
C PRO A 177 -0.52 7.26 17.15
N SER A 178 -0.43 6.07 16.57
CA SER A 178 0.86 5.52 16.11
C SER A 178 1.41 6.21 14.87
N VAL A 179 0.58 6.90 14.08
CA VAL A 179 0.99 7.52 12.81
C VAL A 179 1.79 8.78 13.10
N LYS A 180 3.09 8.73 12.78
CA LYS A 180 4.06 9.82 12.98
C LYS A 180 4.46 10.51 11.67
N ARG A 181 4.30 9.79 10.56
CA ARG A 181 4.62 10.28 9.23
C ARG A 181 3.48 10.01 8.26
N VAL A 182 3.16 11.00 7.44
CA VAL A 182 2.27 10.84 6.30
C VAL A 182 3.01 11.15 5.01
N ARG A 183 2.98 10.24 4.04
CA ARG A 183 3.41 10.53 2.66
C ARG A 183 2.18 10.86 1.82
N LEU A 184 2.12 12.10 1.35
CA LEU A 184 1.03 12.61 0.52
C LEU A 184 1.47 12.66 -0.93
N LYS A 185 0.81 11.85 -1.76
CA LYS A 185 0.92 11.96 -3.20
C LYS A 185 -0.10 12.97 -3.73
N ILE A 186 0.38 13.90 -4.55
CA ILE A 186 -0.43 14.97 -5.11
C ILE A 186 -0.44 14.84 -6.62
N ASP A 187 -1.63 14.69 -7.21
CA ASP A 187 -1.80 15.01 -8.63
C ASP A 187 -2.30 16.44 -8.76
N ARG A 188 -1.60 17.18 -9.61
CA ARG A 188 -1.97 18.55 -9.97
C ARG A 188 -3.33 18.60 -10.69
N ASP A 189 -3.70 17.56 -11.43
CA ASP A 189 -4.88 17.55 -12.28
C ASP A 189 -6.15 17.26 -11.47
N GLU A 190 -6.01 16.65 -10.29
CA GLU A 190 -7.14 16.36 -9.40
C GLU A 190 -7.29 17.34 -8.24
N TRP A 191 -6.27 18.18 -7.97
CA TRP A 191 -6.29 19.17 -6.90
C TRP A 191 -7.45 20.15 -7.04
N ASN A 192 -8.37 20.08 -6.07
CA ASN A 192 -9.45 21.04 -5.93
C ASN A 192 -9.86 21.09 -4.45
N PRO A 193 -9.45 22.13 -3.70
CA PRO A 193 -9.72 22.23 -2.26
C PRO A 193 -11.21 22.42 -1.95
N CYS A 194 -12.02 22.76 -2.95
CA CYS A 194 -13.47 22.85 -2.81
C CYS A 194 -14.17 21.48 -2.89
N LYS A 195 -13.48 20.42 -3.36
CA LYS A 195 -14.04 19.06 -3.34
C LYS A 195 -14.18 18.58 -1.89
N PRO A 196 -15.38 18.11 -1.46
CA PRO A 196 -15.61 17.66 -0.09
C PRO A 196 -14.59 16.62 0.39
N VAL A 197 -14.24 15.66 -0.46
CA VAL A 197 -13.25 14.61 -0.15
C VAL A 197 -11.87 15.19 0.18
N MET A 198 -11.40 16.15 -0.63
CA MET A 198 -10.11 16.78 -0.39
C MET A 198 -10.13 17.61 0.89
N ARG A 199 -11.22 18.35 1.12
CA ARG A 199 -11.41 19.11 2.36
C ARG A 199 -11.39 18.20 3.59
N SER A 200 -12.11 17.09 3.58
CA SER A 200 -12.09 16.12 4.70
C SER A 200 -10.70 15.54 4.96
N GLN A 201 -9.88 15.32 3.93
CA GLN A 201 -8.50 14.85 4.13
C GLN A 201 -7.58 15.90 4.70
N VAL A 202 -7.76 17.16 4.27
CA VAL A 202 -7.09 18.29 4.91
C VAL A 202 -7.52 18.38 6.37
N ASP A 203 -8.81 18.26 6.67
CA ASP A 203 -9.34 18.25 8.05
C ASP A 203 -8.77 17.10 8.88
N ILE A 204 -8.42 15.95 8.28
CA ILE A 204 -7.76 14.83 8.97
C ILE A 204 -6.31 15.18 9.35
N LEU A 205 -5.55 15.74 8.40
CA LEU A 205 -4.17 16.17 8.63
C LEU A 205 -4.09 17.34 9.60
N GLU A 206 -5.10 18.18 9.57
CA GLU A 206 -5.27 19.33 10.46
C GLU A 206 -5.97 18.97 11.78
N GLY A 207 -6.59 17.80 11.87
CA GLY A 207 -7.44 17.42 12.97
C GLY A 207 -6.71 16.63 14.05
N THR A 208 -7.50 15.93 14.86
CA THR A 208 -6.99 15.04 15.93
C THR A 208 -6.84 13.60 15.48
N SER A 209 -7.05 13.30 14.19
CA SER A 209 -6.99 11.93 13.66
C SER A 209 -5.59 11.33 13.80
N PHE A 210 -4.54 12.14 13.67
CA PHE A 210 -3.14 11.72 13.83
C PHE A 210 -2.43 12.56 14.90
N PRO A 211 -2.70 12.32 16.20
CA PRO A 211 -2.24 13.20 17.27
C PRO A 211 -0.71 13.20 17.46
N GLU A 212 0.01 12.15 17.04
CA GLU A 212 1.48 12.11 17.07
C GLU A 212 2.13 12.42 15.71
N LEU A 213 1.38 12.99 14.75
CA LEU A 213 1.91 13.34 13.44
C LEU A 213 2.99 14.41 13.56
N GLN A 214 4.18 14.10 13.04
CA GLN A 214 5.35 14.98 13.08
C GLN A 214 5.82 15.38 11.68
N GLU A 215 5.69 14.48 10.71
CA GLU A 215 6.29 14.63 9.40
C GLU A 215 5.29 14.40 8.28
N ILE A 216 5.28 15.31 7.30
CA ILE A 216 4.53 15.19 6.06
C ILE A 216 5.52 15.21 4.90
N ILE A 217 5.54 14.14 4.11
CA ILE A 217 6.37 14.03 2.91
C ILE A 217 5.47 14.21 1.69
N LEU A 218 5.78 15.19 0.87
CA LEU A 218 5.04 15.52 -0.34
C LEU A 218 5.70 14.86 -1.54
N HIS A 219 4.99 13.91 -2.15
CA HIS A 219 5.31 13.46 -3.50
C HIS A 219 4.64 14.41 -4.50
N ASP A 220 5.25 15.59 -4.63
CA ASP A 220 4.87 16.67 -5.53
C ASP A 220 6.04 16.91 -6.51
N THR A 221 6.11 16.08 -7.55
CA THR A 221 7.23 16.03 -8.49
C THR A 221 7.50 17.35 -9.22
N ALA A 222 6.54 18.27 -9.26
CA ALA A 222 6.69 19.58 -9.89
C ALA A 222 6.79 20.74 -8.88
N ARG A 223 6.79 20.45 -7.57
CA ARG A 223 6.62 21.44 -6.50
C ARG A 223 5.42 22.36 -6.79
N TRP A 224 4.36 21.77 -7.32
CA TRP A 224 3.16 22.46 -7.76
C TRP A 224 2.44 23.16 -6.61
N LEU A 225 2.40 22.57 -5.41
CA LEU A 225 1.70 23.15 -4.26
C LEU A 225 2.25 24.53 -3.88
N VAL A 226 3.56 24.72 -3.89
CA VAL A 226 4.17 26.02 -3.55
C VAL A 226 3.94 27.09 -4.62
N ARG A 227 3.52 26.70 -5.83
CA ARG A 227 3.22 27.62 -6.95
C ARG A 227 1.77 28.11 -6.96
N ARG A 228 0.90 27.58 -6.08
CA ARG A 228 -0.53 27.90 -6.04
C ARG A 228 -0.92 28.46 -4.67
N ASP A 229 -1.80 29.45 -4.64
CA ASP A 229 -2.25 30.08 -3.39
C ASP A 229 -2.87 29.06 -2.43
N SER A 230 -3.80 28.25 -2.92
CA SER A 230 -4.44 27.20 -2.11
C SER A 230 -3.46 26.14 -1.60
N GLY A 231 -2.41 25.83 -2.37
CA GLY A 231 -1.35 24.92 -1.94
C GLY A 231 -0.43 25.56 -0.90
N ARG A 232 0.00 26.80 -1.12
CA ARG A 232 0.77 27.58 -0.14
C ARG A 232 0.03 27.75 1.18
N ASP A 233 -1.27 27.98 1.14
CA ASP A 233 -2.10 28.10 2.33
C ASP A 233 -2.16 26.78 3.10
N LEU A 234 -2.30 25.64 2.43
CA LEU A 234 -2.22 24.33 3.07
C LEU A 234 -0.86 24.13 3.75
N LEU A 235 0.23 24.37 3.04
CA LEU A 235 1.59 24.23 3.57
C LEU A 235 1.82 25.14 4.77
N ARG A 236 1.31 26.38 4.72
CA ARG A 236 1.41 27.33 5.84
C ARG A 236 0.70 26.79 7.07
N ARG A 237 -0.51 26.27 6.92
CA ARG A 237 -1.28 25.70 8.03
C ARG A 237 -0.60 24.45 8.62
N MET A 238 -0.02 23.59 7.78
CA MET A 238 0.78 22.44 8.22
C MET A 238 2.01 22.86 9.03
N LEU A 239 2.75 23.86 8.56
CA LEU A 239 3.92 24.39 9.27
C LEU A 239 3.52 25.08 10.60
N GLN A 240 2.43 25.84 10.61
CA GLN A 240 1.90 26.48 11.83
C GLN A 240 1.47 25.47 12.90
N ARG A 241 1.06 24.26 12.48
CA ARG A 241 0.79 23.13 13.38
C ARG A 241 2.06 22.49 13.95
N GLY A 242 3.24 22.88 13.48
CA GLY A 242 4.52 22.33 13.91
C GLY A 242 4.96 21.08 13.15
N TYR A 243 4.30 20.75 12.02
CA TYR A 243 4.74 19.63 11.19
C TYR A 243 6.02 19.98 10.44
N THR A 244 6.92 19.00 10.34
CA THR A 244 8.02 19.06 9.37
C THR A 244 7.49 18.64 8.01
N VAL A 245 7.48 19.58 7.06
CA VAL A 245 7.03 19.30 5.68
C VAL A 245 8.24 19.19 4.77
N LYS A 246 8.40 18.03 4.11
CA LYS A 246 9.49 17.74 3.18
C LYS A 246 8.95 17.30 1.82
N TYR A 247 9.75 17.45 0.78
CA TYR A 247 9.55 16.76 -0.48
C TYR A 247 10.15 15.35 -0.42
N ASP A 248 9.83 14.54 -1.43
CA ASP A 248 10.35 13.17 -1.58
C ASP A 248 11.88 13.11 -1.74
N ASP A 249 12.48 14.16 -2.29
CA ASP A 249 13.94 14.36 -2.34
C ASP A 249 14.58 14.70 -0.98
N GLY A 250 13.77 14.83 0.07
CA GLY A 250 14.19 15.17 1.43
C GLY A 250 14.37 16.66 1.70
N SER A 251 14.24 17.52 0.69
CA SER A 251 14.31 18.97 0.86
C SER A 251 13.08 19.51 1.61
N SER A 252 13.28 20.53 2.44
CA SER A 252 12.20 21.15 3.18
C SER A 252 11.29 21.96 2.27
N ALA A 253 9.97 21.84 2.48
CA ALA A 253 8.98 22.71 1.85
C ALA A 253 8.97 24.07 2.54
N LEU A 254 9.95 24.91 2.19
CA LEU A 254 10.00 26.30 2.63
C LEU A 254 9.04 27.13 1.79
N LEU A 255 8.23 27.96 2.44
CA LEU A 255 7.42 28.95 1.75
C LEU A 255 8.29 30.16 1.39
N PRO A 256 8.23 30.69 0.16
CA PRO A 256 8.87 31.95 -0.15
C PRO A 256 8.27 33.04 0.73
N THR A 257 9.14 33.81 1.37
CA THR A 257 8.81 35.03 2.14
C THR A 257 8.25 36.11 1.24
#